data_AF-A0A6I1N2B2-F1
#
_entry.id   AF-A0A6I1N2B2-F1
#
_cell.length_a   1.000
_cell.length_b   1.000
_cell.length_c   1.000
_cell.angle_alpha   90.00
_cell.angle_beta   90.00
_cell.angle_gamma   90.00
#
_symmetry.space_group_name_H-M   'P 1'
#
loop_
_entity.id
_entity.type
_entity.pdbx_description
1 polymer ?
#
loop_
_entity_poly.entity_id
_entity_poly.type
_entity_poly.pdbx_seq_one_letter_code
_entity_poly.pdbx_strand_id
1 'polypeptide(L)'
;MTSSYPWWWLALPLLLLLPIWWHRQKRQRLDAQFLATARFLAAAAPQQLRVWQWRDRLLLLVRCLLLVALIAWLAVTVLPWRGDTVLVDAGADQAWAARQIADAGMDGARRIDLPPDALAWLRHNDRNWRAGARLLIVAREGQIGMPARAPQFGHAVELRVQAAPNVPPAPATSPVSHRVALSAVPERVQAWRALFAAFDQAGDGAQRYVIAGAPVAATELIVWDTPALAPPADWRAPHWWLGAGNDKTWPELSKATTITINGITLRHADSPRGRLWTSAAFPPQDAETARALYEAWRLLAAAPAPAYPAPSHKFDVASAVADAKPAYWIAWLLLALFLLERSLTHARRS
;
A
#
# COMPACT_ATOMS: atom_id res chain seq x y z
N MET A 1 -2.49 -15.40 36.84
CA MET A 1 -2.70 -13.94 36.70
C MET A 1 -4.13 -13.72 36.22
N THR A 2 -4.99 -13.22 37.10
CA THR A 2 -6.43 -13.05 36.88
C THR A 2 -6.68 -12.00 35.82
N SER A 3 -7.23 -12.46 34.70
CA SER A 3 -7.60 -11.66 33.54
C SER A 3 -8.65 -10.60 33.90
N SER A 4 -8.27 -9.33 33.88
CA SER A 4 -9.14 -8.16 34.04
C SER A 4 -10.03 -7.90 32.80
N TYR A 5 -10.37 -8.94 32.04
CA TYR A 5 -11.03 -8.85 30.72
C TYR A 5 -12.56 -8.68 30.68
N PRO A 6 -13.39 -8.92 31.73
CA PRO A 6 -14.85 -8.75 31.56
C PRO A 6 -15.36 -7.34 31.90
N TRP A 7 -14.55 -6.47 32.49
CA TRP A 7 -15.04 -5.19 33.06
C TRP A 7 -15.13 -4.02 32.07
N TRP A 8 -14.52 -4.11 30.88
CA TRP A 8 -14.56 -3.02 29.90
C TRP A 8 -15.94 -2.84 29.24
N TRP A 9 -16.75 -3.90 29.17
CA TRP A 9 -18.15 -3.80 28.75
C TRP A 9 -19.00 -3.00 29.75
N LEU A 10 -18.63 -2.98 31.04
CA LEU A 10 -19.25 -2.11 32.05
C LEU A 10 -18.72 -0.67 31.99
N ALA A 11 -17.51 -0.46 31.48
CA ALA A 11 -16.99 0.87 31.24
C ALA A 11 -17.74 1.59 30.10
N LEU A 12 -18.19 0.88 29.06
CA LEU A 12 -18.96 1.44 27.94
C LEU A 12 -20.23 2.23 28.37
N PRO A 13 -21.17 1.68 29.13
CA PRO A 13 -22.33 2.43 29.60
C PRO A 13 -21.89 3.57 30.52
N LEU A 14 -20.89 3.37 31.37
CA LEU A 14 -20.40 4.41 32.29
C LEU A 14 -19.77 5.60 31.54
N LEU A 15 -18.98 5.34 30.50
CA LEU A 15 -18.33 6.35 29.65
C LEU A 15 -19.31 7.05 28.70
N LEU A 16 -20.34 6.35 28.22
CA LEU A 16 -21.39 6.95 27.40
C LEU A 16 -22.38 7.76 28.25
N LEU A 17 -22.62 7.33 29.50
CA LEU A 17 -23.46 8.05 30.47
C LEU A 17 -22.75 9.27 31.04
N LEU A 18 -21.42 9.29 31.16
CA LEU A 18 -20.65 10.40 31.71
C LEU A 18 -20.86 11.75 30.99
N PRO A 19 -20.77 11.86 29.65
CA PRO A 19 -21.04 13.12 28.95
C PRO A 19 -22.52 13.52 29.02
N ILE A 20 -23.45 12.56 29.04
CA ILE A 20 -24.89 12.81 29.22
C ILE A 20 -25.15 13.35 30.64
N TRP A 21 -24.54 12.74 31.64
CA TRP A 21 -24.65 13.10 33.05
C TRP A 21 -23.95 14.42 33.34
N TRP A 22 -22.77 14.66 32.79
CA TRP A 22 -22.05 15.95 32.85
C TRP A 22 -22.86 17.07 32.20
N HIS A 23 -23.49 16.79 31.05
CA HIS A 23 -24.38 17.74 30.40
C HIS A 23 -25.63 18.02 31.25
N ARG A 24 -26.14 17.04 32.02
CA ARG A 24 -27.21 17.24 32.99
C ARG A 24 -26.75 18.01 34.23
N GLN A 25 -25.57 17.72 34.78
CA GLN A 25 -25.03 18.40 35.97
C GLN A 25 -24.67 19.86 35.69
N LYS A 26 -24.19 20.17 34.47
CA LYS A 26 -23.97 21.56 34.03
C LYS A 26 -25.28 22.36 33.96
N ARG A 27 -26.44 21.71 33.77
CA ARG A 27 -27.77 22.35 33.88
C ARG A 27 -28.09 22.71 35.33
N GLN A 28 -27.86 21.78 36.27
CA GLN A 28 -28.12 22.02 37.70
C GLN A 28 -27.30 23.19 38.27
N ARG A 29 -26.07 23.39 37.78
CA ARG A 29 -25.22 24.53 38.21
C ARG A 29 -25.62 25.88 37.61
N LEU A 30 -26.41 25.88 36.53
CA LEU A 30 -26.93 27.11 35.91
C LEU A 30 -28.38 27.43 36.33
N ASP A 31 -29.09 26.47 36.92
CA ASP A 31 -30.37 26.68 37.62
C ASP A 31 -30.19 27.29 39.03
N ALA A 32 -28.96 27.36 39.53
CA ALA A 32 -28.66 27.87 40.87
C ALA A 32 -28.10 29.30 40.82
N GLN A 33 -28.98 30.29 40.60
CA GLN A 33 -28.84 31.72 40.98
C GLN A 33 -30.21 32.37 40.68
N PHE A 34 -30.92 33.05 41.59
CA PHE A 34 -30.55 34.06 42.57
C PHE A 34 -31.51 34.05 43.77
N LEU A 35 -31.07 34.40 44.98
CA LEU A 35 -31.92 35.11 45.95
C LEU A 35 -31.09 36.00 46.89
N ALA A 36 -30.79 37.22 46.44
CA ALA A 36 -30.72 38.36 47.34
C ALA A 36 -31.48 39.50 46.64
N THR A 37 -32.53 39.98 47.29
CA THR A 37 -33.43 41.10 46.90
C THR A 37 -34.63 40.74 46.02
N ALA A 38 -35.76 40.42 46.66
CA ALA A 38 -37.11 40.98 46.37
C ALA A 38 -38.17 40.17 47.14
N ARG A 39 -38.51 40.62 48.36
CA ARG A 39 -39.50 40.00 49.26
C ARG A 39 -40.97 40.31 48.91
N PHE A 40 -41.28 40.76 47.70
CA PHE A 40 -42.60 41.36 47.41
C PHE A 40 -43.13 41.15 45.99
N LEU A 41 -43.05 39.93 45.45
CA LEU A 41 -43.87 39.54 44.30
C LEU A 41 -44.42 38.13 44.53
N ALA A 42 -45.73 37.97 44.35
CA ALA A 42 -46.39 36.66 44.37
C ALA A 42 -45.68 35.74 43.37
N ALA A 43 -45.27 34.57 43.85
CA ALA A 43 -44.34 33.67 43.19
C ALA A 43 -44.89 33.13 41.86
N ALA A 44 -44.73 33.89 40.78
CA ALA A 44 -44.71 33.35 39.43
C ALA A 44 -43.29 32.86 39.16
N ALA A 45 -43.05 31.56 39.32
CA ALA A 45 -41.77 30.97 38.92
C ALA A 45 -41.61 31.14 37.40
N PRO A 46 -40.61 31.88 36.91
CA PRO A 46 -40.38 31.99 35.47
C PRO A 46 -39.88 30.62 34.98
N GLN A 47 -40.78 29.80 34.45
CA GLN A 47 -40.40 28.60 33.72
C GLN A 47 -39.81 29.04 32.38
N GLN A 48 -38.48 29.17 32.33
CA GLN A 48 -37.78 29.20 31.04
C GLN A 48 -37.93 27.83 30.38
N LEU A 49 -38.98 27.68 29.57
CA LEU A 49 -39.11 26.59 28.60
C LEU A 49 -38.05 26.77 27.52
N ARG A 50 -36.83 26.32 27.83
CA ARG A 50 -35.73 26.34 26.86
C ARG A 50 -35.91 25.16 25.91
N VAL A 51 -36.63 25.41 24.82
CA VAL A 51 -36.82 24.47 23.70
C VAL A 51 -35.46 23.96 23.27
N TRP A 52 -35.32 22.64 23.20
CA TRP A 52 -34.07 21.95 22.92
C TRP A 52 -33.59 22.35 21.52
N GLN A 53 -32.69 23.32 21.42
CA GLN A 53 -32.20 23.81 20.14
C GLN A 53 -31.48 22.67 19.41
N TRP A 54 -31.82 22.46 18.13
CA TRP A 54 -31.24 21.38 17.29
C TRP A 54 -29.71 21.33 17.32
N ARG A 55 -29.06 22.48 17.50
CA ARG A 55 -27.60 22.63 17.60
C ARG A 55 -27.02 21.90 18.81
N ASP A 56 -27.72 21.86 19.95
CA ASP A 56 -27.27 21.13 21.14
C ASP A 56 -27.40 19.61 20.97
N ARG A 57 -28.42 19.15 20.23
CA ARG A 57 -28.58 17.72 19.88
C ARG A 57 -27.45 17.26 18.96
N LEU A 58 -27.13 18.08 17.94
CA LEU A 58 -26.04 17.81 17.01
C LEU A 58 -24.68 17.77 17.71
N LEU A 59 -24.41 18.72 18.62
CA LEU A 59 -23.15 18.76 19.36
C LEU A 59 -22.99 17.56 20.30
N LEU A 60 -24.07 17.12 20.96
CA LEU A 60 -24.05 15.91 21.78
C LEU A 60 -23.82 14.65 20.94
N LEU A 61 -24.47 14.55 19.77
CA LEU A 61 -24.28 13.45 18.83
C LEU A 61 -22.83 13.37 18.33
N VAL A 62 -22.24 14.51 17.94
CA VAL A 62 -20.83 14.57 17.49
C VAL A 62 -19.87 14.13 18.59
N ARG A 63 -20.10 14.52 19.86
CA ARG A 63 -19.28 14.08 20.99
C ARG A 63 -19.41 12.57 21.25
N CYS A 64 -20.62 12.03 21.15
CA CYS A 64 -20.82 10.58 21.23
C CYS A 64 -20.10 9.86 20.08
N LEU A 65 -20.19 10.36 18.85
CA LEU A 65 -19.48 9.79 17.70
C LEU A 65 -17.96 9.84 17.87
N LEU A 66 -17.41 10.94 18.40
CA LEU A 66 -15.97 11.08 18.67
C LEU A 66 -15.52 10.04 19.70
N LEU A 67 -16.31 9.86 20.77
CA LEU A 67 -16.04 8.86 21.80
C LEU A 67 -16.11 7.43 21.26
N VAL A 68 -17.12 7.12 20.44
CA VAL A 68 -17.24 5.83 19.76
C VAL A 68 -16.07 5.59 18.79
N ALA A 69 -15.71 6.60 17.99
CA ALA A 69 -14.58 6.51 17.07
C ALA A 69 -13.25 6.32 17.81
N LEU A 70 -13.08 6.96 18.97
CA LEU A 70 -11.89 6.82 19.81
C LEU A 70 -11.80 5.42 20.40
N ILE A 71 -12.92 4.87 20.88
CA ILE A 71 -12.99 3.50 21.38
C ILE A 71 -12.70 2.51 20.25
N ALA A 72 -13.29 2.71 19.07
CA ALA A 72 -13.03 1.89 17.90
C ALA A 72 -11.57 1.95 17.47
N TRP A 73 -10.95 3.13 17.52
CA TRP A 73 -9.51 3.30 17.27
C TRP A 73 -8.67 2.52 18.26
N LEU A 74 -8.96 2.64 19.55
CA LEU A 74 -8.23 1.95 20.61
C LEU A 74 -8.39 0.43 20.47
N ALA A 75 -9.59 -0.04 20.19
CA ALA A 75 -9.87 -1.45 19.94
C ALA A 75 -9.11 -1.96 18.72
N VAL A 76 -9.07 -1.19 17.63
CA VAL A 76 -8.40 -1.61 16.39
C VAL A 76 -6.86 -1.56 16.50
N THR A 77 -6.33 -0.69 17.34
CA THR A 77 -4.87 -0.53 17.47
C THR A 77 -4.27 -1.42 18.55
N VAL A 78 -5.01 -1.73 19.60
CA VAL A 78 -4.49 -2.41 20.80
C VAL A 78 -4.94 -3.88 20.88
N LEU A 79 -6.13 -4.23 20.37
CA LEU A 79 -6.68 -5.57 20.56
C LEU A 79 -6.57 -6.42 19.28
N PRO A 80 -5.82 -7.54 19.33
CA PRO A 80 -5.90 -8.52 18.26
C PRO A 80 -7.28 -9.17 18.24
N TRP A 81 -8.05 -8.95 17.17
CA TRP A 81 -9.43 -9.44 17.08
C TRP A 81 -9.57 -10.67 16.19
N ARG A 82 -8.58 -11.01 15.36
CA ARG A 82 -8.64 -12.19 14.48
C ARG A 82 -8.14 -13.44 15.20
N GLY A 83 -8.93 -14.52 15.12
CA GLY A 83 -8.53 -15.87 15.51
C GLY A 83 -7.96 -16.63 14.32
N ASP A 84 -8.05 -17.95 14.35
CA ASP A 84 -7.56 -18.82 13.27
C ASP A 84 -8.13 -18.42 11.91
N THR A 85 -7.26 -18.32 10.91
CA THR A 85 -7.60 -17.77 9.60
C THR A 85 -6.97 -18.57 8.48
N VAL A 86 -7.76 -18.81 7.43
CA VAL A 86 -7.31 -19.42 6.18
C VAL A 86 -7.37 -18.39 5.06
N LEU A 87 -6.25 -18.20 4.38
CA LEU A 87 -6.17 -17.43 3.15
C LEU A 87 -6.26 -18.39 1.96
N VAL A 88 -7.25 -18.20 1.10
CA VAL A 88 -7.53 -19.11 -0.02
C VAL A 88 -7.38 -18.35 -1.35
N ASP A 89 -6.57 -18.88 -2.25
CA ASP A 89 -6.51 -18.44 -3.64
C ASP A 89 -7.85 -18.75 -4.33
N ALA A 90 -8.48 -17.72 -4.91
CA ALA A 90 -9.72 -17.88 -5.67
C ALA A 90 -9.58 -18.86 -6.84
N GLY A 91 -8.37 -18.99 -7.39
CA GLY A 91 -8.09 -19.92 -8.49
C GLY A 91 -7.73 -21.35 -8.09
N ALA A 92 -7.54 -21.64 -6.79
CA ALA A 92 -7.27 -22.99 -6.32
C ALA A 92 -8.51 -23.90 -6.41
N ASP A 93 -8.29 -25.20 -6.62
CA ASP A 93 -9.39 -26.16 -6.59
C ASP A 93 -10.04 -26.17 -5.19
N GLN A 94 -11.33 -25.83 -5.15
CA GLN A 94 -12.10 -25.71 -3.91
C GLN A 94 -12.21 -27.05 -3.16
N ALA A 95 -12.25 -28.18 -3.87
CA ALA A 95 -12.32 -29.50 -3.25
C ALA A 95 -10.96 -29.88 -2.62
N TRP A 96 -9.87 -29.58 -3.32
CA TRP A 96 -8.53 -29.75 -2.77
C TRP A 96 -8.30 -28.80 -1.58
N ALA A 97 -8.65 -27.53 -1.71
CA ALA A 97 -8.50 -26.53 -0.65
C ALA A 97 -9.29 -26.92 0.61
N ALA A 98 -10.53 -27.40 0.46
CA ALA A 98 -11.33 -27.90 1.58
C ALA A 98 -10.66 -29.08 2.30
N ARG A 99 -10.09 -30.04 1.57
CA ARG A 99 -9.32 -31.15 2.17
C ARG A 99 -8.10 -30.65 2.93
N GLN A 100 -7.35 -29.71 2.35
CA GLN A 100 -6.18 -29.14 3.01
C GLN A 100 -6.53 -28.36 4.30
N ILE A 101 -7.68 -27.68 4.31
CA ILE A 101 -8.18 -26.98 5.50
C ILE A 101 -8.56 -27.98 6.60
N ALA A 102 -9.26 -29.06 6.23
CA ALA A 102 -9.64 -30.12 7.16
C ALA A 102 -8.42 -30.87 7.72
N ASP A 103 -7.45 -31.21 6.87
CA ASP A 103 -6.19 -31.85 7.25
C ASP A 103 -5.36 -30.98 8.21
N ALA A 104 -5.51 -29.65 8.13
CA ALA A 104 -4.86 -28.72 9.05
C ALA A 104 -5.66 -28.51 10.35
N GLY A 105 -6.87 -29.08 10.45
CA GLY A 105 -7.79 -28.95 11.57
C GLY A 105 -8.40 -27.55 11.69
N MET A 106 -8.58 -26.83 10.57
CA MET A 106 -9.01 -25.43 10.53
C MET A 106 -10.36 -25.21 9.83
N ASP A 107 -11.27 -26.19 9.88
CA ASP A 107 -12.60 -26.08 9.25
C ASP A 107 -13.44 -24.92 9.79
N GLY A 108 -13.28 -24.59 11.08
CA GLY A 108 -13.94 -23.46 11.74
C GLY A 108 -13.23 -22.12 11.62
N ALA A 109 -12.07 -22.07 10.94
CA ALA A 109 -11.29 -20.85 10.80
C ALA A 109 -11.93 -19.86 9.82
N ARG A 110 -11.70 -18.56 10.03
CA ARG A 110 -12.23 -17.53 9.14
C ARG A 110 -11.52 -17.57 7.80
N ARG A 111 -12.27 -17.55 6.70
CA ARG A 111 -11.71 -17.51 5.34
C ARG A 111 -11.54 -16.08 4.85
N ILE A 112 -10.42 -15.80 4.19
CA ILE A 112 -10.10 -14.53 3.54
C ILE A 112 -9.55 -14.83 2.16
N ASP A 113 -9.89 -14.02 1.18
CA ASP A 113 -9.31 -14.11 -0.16
C ASP A 113 -7.81 -13.81 -0.11
N LEU A 114 -7.02 -14.54 -0.89
CA LEU A 114 -5.57 -14.36 -0.94
C LEU A 114 -5.22 -12.98 -1.52
N PRO A 115 -4.60 -12.07 -0.75
CA PRO A 115 -4.19 -10.76 -1.25
C PRO A 115 -2.93 -10.88 -2.13
N PRO A 116 -2.66 -9.89 -3.01
CA PRO A 116 -1.40 -9.82 -3.73
C PRO A 116 -0.23 -9.74 -2.73
N ASP A 117 0.88 -10.39 -3.07
CA ASP A 117 2.07 -10.50 -2.21
C ASP A 117 1.75 -11.01 -0.78
N ALA A 118 1.00 -12.12 -0.71
CA ALA A 118 0.42 -12.65 0.52
C ALA A 118 1.39 -12.71 1.72
N LEU A 119 2.65 -13.13 1.52
CA LEU A 119 3.66 -13.21 2.59
C LEU A 119 4.08 -11.82 3.11
N ALA A 120 4.24 -10.84 2.23
CA ALA A 120 4.58 -9.46 2.61
C ALA A 120 3.39 -8.76 3.27
N TRP A 121 2.19 -8.94 2.72
CA TRP A 121 0.96 -8.46 3.32
C TRP A 121 0.75 -9.03 4.71
N LEU A 122 1.01 -10.34 4.91
CA LEU A 122 0.84 -10.99 6.20
C LEU A 122 1.80 -10.43 7.24
N ARG A 123 3.09 -10.24 6.88
CA ARG A 123 4.07 -9.56 7.75
C ARG A 123 3.61 -8.17 8.19
N HIS A 124 3.02 -7.40 7.29
CA HIS A 124 2.53 -6.06 7.61
C HIS A 124 1.29 -6.08 8.52
N ASN A 125 0.49 -7.14 8.44
CA ASN A 125 -0.79 -7.26 9.14
C ASN A 125 -0.76 -8.20 10.35
N ASP A 126 0.39 -8.77 10.68
CA ASP A 126 0.57 -9.85 11.66
C ASP A 126 -0.08 -9.55 13.03
N ARG A 127 0.00 -8.31 13.50
CA ARG A 127 -0.64 -7.84 14.76
C ARG A 127 -2.16 -7.92 14.83
N ASN A 128 -2.84 -8.14 13.70
CA ASN A 128 -4.30 -8.25 13.69
C ASN A 128 -4.79 -9.56 14.33
N TRP A 129 -3.89 -10.53 14.48
CA TRP A 129 -4.16 -11.86 15.02
C TRP A 129 -3.77 -11.99 16.49
N ARG A 130 -4.52 -12.82 17.23
CA ARG A 130 -4.27 -13.12 18.65
C ARG A 130 -3.00 -13.96 18.79
N ALA A 131 -2.31 -13.83 19.92
CA ALA A 131 -1.01 -14.47 20.21
C ALA A 131 -0.94 -16.01 20.13
N GLY A 132 -2.04 -16.70 19.80
CA GLY A 132 -2.08 -18.14 19.54
C GLY A 132 -2.86 -18.52 18.27
N ALA A 133 -3.20 -17.54 17.42
CA ALA A 133 -3.94 -17.80 16.20
C ALA A 133 -3.04 -18.53 15.18
N ARG A 134 -3.62 -19.53 14.53
CA ARG A 134 -2.98 -20.29 13.44
C ARG A 134 -3.39 -19.72 12.10
N LEU A 135 -2.43 -19.67 11.18
CA LEU A 135 -2.60 -19.09 9.85
C LEU A 135 -2.28 -20.15 8.80
N LEU A 136 -3.21 -20.38 7.88
CA LEU A 136 -2.99 -21.26 6.75
C LEU A 136 -3.16 -20.50 5.45
N ILE A 137 -2.20 -20.65 4.55
CA ILE A 137 -2.25 -20.11 3.21
C ILE A 137 -2.38 -21.28 2.24
N VAL A 138 -3.44 -21.26 1.44
CA VAL A 138 -3.74 -22.29 0.44
C VAL A 138 -3.71 -21.62 -0.93
N ALA A 139 -2.73 -21.96 -1.75
CA ALA A 139 -2.52 -21.32 -3.05
C ALA A 139 -2.07 -22.32 -4.12
N ARG A 140 -2.14 -21.91 -5.39
CA ARG A 140 -1.55 -22.66 -6.50
C ARG A 140 -0.05 -22.41 -6.64
N GLU A 141 0.65 -23.34 -7.26
CA GLU A 141 2.05 -23.17 -7.63
C GLU A 141 2.26 -21.91 -8.48
N GLY A 142 3.34 -21.18 -8.21
CA GLY A 142 3.65 -19.92 -8.89
C GLY A 142 2.83 -18.70 -8.43
N GLN A 143 1.77 -18.88 -7.62
CA GLN A 143 0.95 -17.77 -7.13
C GLN A 143 1.56 -17.06 -5.91
N ILE A 144 2.40 -17.76 -5.14
CA ILE A 144 3.12 -17.20 -4.00
C ILE A 144 4.61 -17.24 -4.26
N GLY A 145 5.20 -16.06 -4.30
CA GLY A 145 6.63 -15.89 -4.41
C GLY A 145 7.35 -16.02 -3.08
N MET A 146 8.39 -16.88 -3.01
CA MET A 146 9.29 -16.90 -1.86
C MET A 146 10.39 -15.81 -1.97
N PRO A 147 10.51 -14.88 -1.00
CA PRO A 147 11.62 -13.93 -0.97
C PRO A 147 12.95 -14.65 -0.68
N ALA A 148 14.07 -14.10 -1.17
CA ALA A 148 15.42 -14.67 -1.00
C ALA A 148 15.83 -14.87 0.47
N ARG A 149 15.21 -14.14 1.40
CA ARG A 149 15.34 -14.35 2.85
C ARG A 149 14.01 -14.88 3.38
N ALA A 150 14.06 -16.02 4.09
CA ALA A 150 12.86 -16.61 4.68
C ALA A 150 12.09 -15.57 5.53
N PRO A 151 10.79 -15.35 5.25
CA PRO A 151 9.99 -14.42 6.01
C PRO A 151 9.79 -14.93 7.45
N GLN A 152 9.77 -13.99 8.38
CA GLN A 152 9.53 -14.26 9.80
C GLN A 152 8.16 -13.74 10.19
N PHE A 153 7.41 -14.54 10.96
CA PHE A 153 6.05 -14.24 11.39
C PHE A 153 5.93 -14.39 12.91
N GLY A 154 5.05 -13.60 13.54
CA GLY A 154 4.78 -13.67 14.98
C GLY A 154 3.77 -14.75 15.34
N HIS A 155 3.24 -15.43 14.33
CA HIS A 155 2.22 -16.48 14.41
C HIS A 155 2.67 -17.70 13.61
N ALA A 156 2.08 -18.87 13.93
CA ALA A 156 2.33 -20.09 13.19
C ALA A 156 1.66 -20.00 11.81
N VAL A 157 2.49 -19.88 10.76
CA VAL A 157 2.04 -19.80 9.36
C VAL A 157 2.37 -21.10 8.65
N GLU A 158 1.37 -21.74 8.08
CA GLU A 158 1.52 -22.90 7.21
C GLU A 158 1.14 -22.52 5.78
N LEU A 159 2.03 -22.77 4.83
CA LEU A 159 1.80 -22.58 3.41
C LEU A 159 1.60 -23.95 2.75
N ARG A 160 0.48 -24.12 2.06
CA ARG A 160 0.16 -25.30 1.26
C ARG A 160 -0.06 -24.91 -0.17
N VAL A 161 0.69 -25.55 -1.05
CA VAL A 161 0.71 -25.22 -2.47
C VAL A 161 0.18 -26.40 -3.28
N GLN A 162 -0.82 -26.11 -4.12
CA GLN A 162 -1.34 -27.05 -5.09
C GLN A 162 -0.31 -27.14 -6.22
N ALA A 163 0.33 -28.30 -6.36
CA ALA A 163 1.20 -28.58 -7.49
C ALA A 163 0.42 -28.36 -8.78
N ALA A 164 1.03 -27.68 -9.75
CA ALA A 164 0.50 -27.65 -11.09
C ALA A 164 0.39 -29.10 -11.60
N PRO A 165 -0.63 -29.45 -12.40
CA PRO A 165 -0.59 -30.71 -13.13
C PRO A 165 0.76 -30.78 -13.86
N ASN A 166 1.42 -31.94 -13.76
CA ASN A 166 2.80 -32.18 -14.17
C ASN A 166 2.98 -31.91 -15.67
N VAL A 167 3.10 -30.64 -16.05
CA VAL A 167 3.51 -30.20 -17.37
C VAL A 167 5.03 -30.32 -17.34
N PRO A 168 5.65 -31.11 -18.24
CA PRO A 168 7.10 -31.16 -18.36
C PRO A 168 7.66 -29.74 -18.40
N PRO A 169 8.79 -29.44 -17.73
CA PRO A 169 9.41 -28.13 -17.83
C PRO A 169 9.54 -27.78 -19.31
N ALA A 170 8.89 -26.69 -19.72
CA ALA A 170 8.93 -26.25 -21.10
C ALA A 170 10.41 -26.10 -21.50
N PRO A 171 10.83 -26.58 -22.69
CA PRO A 171 12.18 -26.35 -23.17
C PRO A 171 12.50 -24.86 -23.11
N ALA A 172 13.74 -24.55 -22.75
CA ALA A 172 14.28 -23.21 -22.54
C ALA A 172 13.52 -22.16 -23.36
N THR A 173 12.83 -21.26 -22.64
CA THR A 173 12.07 -20.14 -23.18
C THR A 173 12.87 -19.49 -24.30
N SER A 174 12.24 -19.37 -25.47
CA SER A 174 12.70 -18.45 -26.52
C SER A 174 13.09 -17.11 -25.87
N PRO A 175 14.19 -16.47 -26.31
CA PRO A 175 14.69 -15.26 -25.67
C PRO A 175 13.60 -14.20 -25.56
N VAL A 176 13.46 -13.61 -24.37
CA VAL A 176 12.50 -12.53 -24.13
C VAL A 176 12.89 -11.37 -25.04
N SER A 177 11.99 -11.05 -25.98
CA SER A 177 12.28 -10.07 -27.02
C SER A 177 11.81 -8.68 -26.58
N HIS A 178 12.74 -7.79 -26.30
CA HIS A 178 12.49 -6.39 -25.95
C HIS A 178 12.51 -5.52 -27.20
N ARG A 179 11.38 -4.88 -27.54
CA ARG A 179 11.31 -4.02 -28.73
C ARG A 179 11.65 -2.58 -28.40
N VAL A 180 12.66 -2.07 -29.10
CA VAL A 180 13.17 -0.70 -28.96
C VAL A 180 12.95 0.07 -30.26
N ALA A 181 12.29 1.22 -30.17
CA ALA A 181 12.30 2.18 -31.28
C ALA A 181 13.45 3.16 -31.08
N LEU A 182 14.37 3.27 -32.05
CA LEU A 182 15.53 4.13 -31.98
C LEU A 182 15.42 5.26 -33.00
N SER A 183 15.39 6.49 -32.51
CA SER A 183 15.55 7.72 -33.29
C SER A 183 16.72 8.50 -32.72
N ALA A 184 17.84 8.52 -33.44
CA ALA A 184 19.05 9.23 -33.04
C ALA A 184 19.69 9.91 -34.25
N VAL A 185 20.47 10.97 -34.01
CA VAL A 185 21.33 11.55 -35.06
C VAL A 185 22.33 10.51 -35.58
N PRO A 186 22.69 10.51 -36.88
CA PRO A 186 23.47 9.43 -37.51
C PRO A 186 24.75 9.06 -36.78
N GLU A 187 25.41 10.06 -36.18
CA GLU A 187 26.67 9.90 -35.44
C GLU A 187 26.49 9.13 -34.12
N ARG A 188 25.30 9.19 -33.51
CA ARG A 188 24.99 8.57 -32.20
C ARG A 188 24.22 7.25 -32.34
N VAL A 189 23.65 6.95 -33.51
CA VAL A 189 22.91 5.70 -33.78
C VAL A 189 23.75 4.46 -33.45
N GLN A 190 25.03 4.46 -33.83
CA GLN A 190 25.89 3.29 -33.63
C GLN A 190 26.22 3.06 -32.16
N ALA A 191 26.40 4.11 -31.36
CA ALA A 191 26.61 3.99 -29.92
C ALA A 191 25.41 3.33 -29.22
N TRP A 192 24.19 3.71 -29.61
CA TRP A 192 22.97 3.06 -29.10
C TRP A 192 22.84 1.60 -29.54
N ARG A 193 23.15 1.28 -30.79
CA ARG A 193 23.13 -0.11 -31.26
C ARG A 193 24.16 -0.98 -30.54
N ALA A 194 25.36 -0.45 -30.32
CA ALA A 194 26.42 -1.13 -29.58
C ALA A 194 26.01 -1.40 -28.12
N LEU A 195 25.29 -0.45 -27.49
CA LEU A 195 24.75 -0.65 -26.14
C LEU A 195 23.78 -1.84 -26.08
N PHE A 196 22.77 -1.87 -26.96
CA PHE A 196 21.79 -2.96 -26.94
C PHE A 196 22.40 -4.30 -27.34
N ALA A 197 23.39 -4.30 -28.25
CA ALA A 197 24.16 -5.50 -28.54
C ALA A 197 24.96 -5.99 -27.32
N ALA A 198 25.53 -5.08 -26.52
CA ALA A 198 26.20 -5.44 -25.26
C ALA A 198 25.20 -5.98 -24.22
N PHE A 199 23.97 -5.47 -24.19
CA PHE A 199 22.92 -5.97 -23.29
C PHE A 199 22.48 -7.39 -23.69
N ASP A 200 22.34 -7.67 -24.99
CA ASP A 200 22.07 -9.01 -25.50
C ASP A 200 23.14 -10.02 -25.06
N GLN A 201 24.43 -9.63 -25.14
CA GLN A 201 25.56 -10.47 -24.73
C GLN A 201 25.61 -10.65 -23.20
N ALA A 202 25.31 -9.61 -22.41
CA ALA A 202 25.34 -9.66 -20.96
C ALA A 202 24.18 -10.47 -20.34
N GLY A 203 23.09 -10.65 -21.08
CA GLY A 203 21.93 -11.45 -20.67
C GLY A 203 22.05 -12.96 -20.91
N ASP A 204 23.25 -13.49 -21.21
CA ASP A 204 23.52 -14.91 -21.52
C ASP A 204 22.55 -15.51 -22.56
N GLY A 205 22.08 -14.70 -23.51
CA GLY A 205 21.13 -15.12 -24.55
C GLY A 205 19.67 -15.27 -24.09
N ALA A 206 19.33 -14.92 -22.84
CA ALA A 206 17.97 -14.96 -22.32
C ALA A 206 17.11 -13.74 -22.74
N GLN A 207 17.77 -12.63 -23.12
CA GLN A 207 17.13 -11.40 -23.61
C GLN A 207 17.60 -11.06 -25.01
N ARG A 208 16.69 -10.52 -25.82
CA ARG A 208 17.00 -10.06 -27.19
C ARG A 208 16.38 -8.69 -27.45
N TYR A 209 17.20 -7.69 -27.76
CA TYR A 209 16.74 -6.35 -28.11
C TYR A 209 16.53 -6.22 -29.64
N VAL A 210 15.28 -5.98 -30.04
CA VAL A 210 14.91 -5.78 -31.44
C VAL A 210 14.74 -4.29 -31.69
N ILE A 211 15.66 -3.71 -32.46
CA ILE A 211 15.70 -2.27 -32.74
C ILE A 211 14.96 -1.97 -34.06
N ALA A 212 14.00 -1.04 -34.02
CA ALA A 212 13.27 -0.53 -35.17
C ALA A 212 13.35 1.00 -35.24
N GLY A 213 13.06 1.58 -36.42
CA GLY A 213 13.06 3.04 -36.60
C GLY A 213 11.79 3.74 -36.09
N ALA A 214 10.72 2.99 -35.84
CA ALA A 214 9.44 3.50 -35.36
C ALA A 214 8.83 2.55 -34.31
N PRO A 215 8.06 3.08 -33.34
CA PRO A 215 7.38 2.27 -32.35
C PRO A 215 6.20 1.52 -32.96
N VAL A 216 5.95 0.34 -32.41
CA VAL A 216 4.75 -0.48 -32.66
C VAL A 216 4.05 -0.72 -31.32
N ALA A 217 2.86 -1.33 -31.34
CA ALA A 217 2.08 -1.57 -30.11
C ALA A 217 2.86 -2.35 -29.01
N ALA A 218 3.80 -3.20 -29.41
CA ALA A 218 4.65 -3.98 -28.50
C ALA A 218 5.98 -3.29 -28.14
N THR A 219 6.18 -2.02 -28.51
CA THR A 219 7.41 -1.27 -28.17
C THR A 219 7.41 -0.92 -26.68
N GLU A 220 8.45 -1.38 -25.97
CA GLU A 220 8.61 -1.18 -24.53
C GLU A 220 9.45 0.07 -24.23
N LEU A 221 10.38 0.38 -25.13
CA LEU A 221 11.33 1.48 -24.99
C LEU A 221 11.42 2.29 -26.29
N ILE A 222 11.32 3.62 -26.18
CA ILE A 222 11.68 4.56 -27.24
C ILE A 222 12.95 5.27 -26.85
N VAL A 223 14.00 5.15 -27.66
CA VAL A 223 15.22 5.97 -27.56
C VAL A 223 15.05 7.17 -28.47
N TRP A 224 14.99 8.36 -27.88
CA TRP A 224 14.89 9.64 -28.57
C TRP A 224 16.16 10.45 -28.33
N ASP A 225 16.99 10.54 -29.35
CA ASP A 225 18.29 11.19 -29.36
C ASP A 225 18.44 12.12 -30.57
N THR A 226 17.38 12.88 -30.83
CA THR A 226 17.30 13.89 -31.90
C THR A 226 16.84 15.23 -31.29
N PRO A 227 17.77 16.02 -30.69
CA PRO A 227 17.43 17.25 -29.94
C PRO A 227 16.72 18.31 -30.77
N ALA A 228 16.95 18.34 -32.08
CA ALA A 228 16.38 19.33 -32.98
C ALA A 228 14.95 18.99 -33.45
N LEU A 229 14.44 17.79 -33.14
CA LEU A 229 13.15 17.32 -33.64
C LEU A 229 12.18 17.06 -32.50
N ALA A 230 10.93 17.48 -32.71
CA ALA A 230 9.84 17.10 -31.83
C ALA A 230 9.42 15.64 -32.13
N PRO A 231 9.14 14.84 -31.10
CA PRO A 231 8.65 13.47 -31.27
C PRO A 231 7.25 13.45 -31.90
N PRO A 232 6.96 12.55 -32.86
CA PRO A 232 5.63 12.42 -33.46
C PRO A 232 4.53 12.27 -32.41
N ALA A 233 3.37 12.91 -32.62
CA ALA A 233 2.34 13.07 -31.59
C ALA A 233 1.70 11.76 -31.12
N ASP A 234 1.75 10.73 -31.96
CA ASP A 234 1.18 9.39 -31.81
C ASP A 234 2.13 8.39 -31.12
N TRP A 235 3.43 8.71 -31.00
CA TRP A 235 4.40 7.80 -30.41
C TRP A 235 4.20 7.66 -28.90
N ARG A 236 4.09 6.42 -28.42
CA ARG A 236 3.87 6.05 -27.03
C ARG A 236 4.66 4.79 -26.70
N ALA A 237 5.24 4.74 -25.51
CA ALA A 237 5.86 3.55 -24.93
C ALA A 237 5.96 3.71 -23.41
N PRO A 238 6.00 2.62 -22.61
CA PRO A 238 6.19 2.70 -21.16
C PRO A 238 7.41 3.52 -20.74
N HIS A 239 8.52 3.37 -21.48
CA HIS A 239 9.77 4.06 -21.21
C HIS A 239 10.28 4.84 -22.43
N TRP A 240 10.82 6.02 -22.14
CA TRP A 240 11.53 6.88 -23.09
C TRP A 240 12.92 7.17 -22.56
N TRP A 241 13.95 6.86 -23.34
CA TRP A 241 15.32 7.29 -23.06
C TRP A 241 15.65 8.48 -23.93
N LEU A 242 15.96 9.59 -23.28
CA LEU A 242 16.28 10.85 -23.91
C LEU A 242 17.79 11.03 -23.90
N GLY A 243 18.38 11.15 -25.09
CA GLY A 243 19.81 11.42 -25.23
C GLY A 243 20.20 12.73 -24.53
N ALA A 244 21.44 12.79 -24.05
CA ALA A 244 21.97 13.99 -23.39
C ALA A 244 21.75 15.22 -24.28
N GLY A 245 21.16 16.28 -23.70
CA GLY A 245 20.83 17.53 -24.38
C GLY A 245 19.38 17.68 -24.83
N ASN A 246 18.56 16.62 -24.76
CA ASN A 246 17.15 16.66 -25.14
C ASN A 246 16.23 17.28 -24.08
N ASP A 247 16.74 17.61 -22.89
CA ASP A 247 15.94 18.14 -21.79
C ASP A 247 15.12 19.40 -22.15
N LYS A 248 15.61 20.21 -23.10
CA LYS A 248 14.95 21.47 -23.49
C LYS A 248 13.70 21.26 -24.34
N THR A 249 13.58 20.14 -25.04
CA THR A 249 12.40 19.82 -25.86
C THR A 249 11.29 19.11 -25.06
N TRP A 250 11.55 18.83 -23.78
CA TRP A 250 10.65 18.08 -22.90
C TRP A 250 10.42 18.85 -21.58
N PRO A 251 9.38 19.71 -21.53
CA PRO A 251 9.13 20.56 -20.36
C PRO A 251 8.90 19.76 -19.06
N GLU A 252 8.43 18.52 -19.15
CA GLU A 252 8.21 17.61 -18.02
C GLU A 252 9.52 17.35 -17.23
N LEU A 253 10.67 17.37 -17.90
CA LEU A 253 11.97 17.15 -17.26
C LEU A 253 12.40 18.29 -16.32
N SER A 254 11.76 19.46 -16.39
CA SER A 254 12.00 20.56 -15.44
C SER A 254 11.70 20.18 -13.99
N LYS A 255 10.83 19.19 -13.78
CA LYS A 255 10.47 18.63 -12.46
C LYS A 255 10.95 17.20 -12.27
N ALA A 256 11.95 16.77 -13.04
CA ALA A 256 12.45 15.40 -12.99
C ALA A 256 13.05 15.06 -11.62
N THR A 257 12.73 13.87 -11.14
CA THR A 257 13.36 13.28 -9.94
C THR A 257 14.69 12.66 -10.31
N THR A 258 15.71 12.89 -9.50
CA THR A 258 17.06 12.35 -9.73
C THR A 258 17.27 11.11 -8.86
N ILE A 259 17.81 10.05 -9.46
CA ILE A 259 18.23 8.83 -8.78
C ILE A 259 19.65 8.47 -9.22
N THR A 260 20.45 7.94 -8.30
CA THR A 260 21.80 7.46 -8.61
C THR A 260 21.85 5.97 -8.33
N ILE A 261 22.16 5.18 -9.36
CA ILE A 261 22.25 3.72 -9.28
C ILE A 261 23.53 3.29 -9.97
N ASN A 262 24.35 2.50 -9.27
CA ASN A 262 25.61 1.99 -9.80
C ASN A 262 26.54 3.09 -10.38
N GLY A 263 26.60 4.24 -9.70
CA GLY A 263 27.38 5.41 -10.13
C GLY A 263 26.78 6.22 -11.29
N ILE A 264 25.70 5.74 -11.92
CA ILE A 264 24.99 6.44 -12.99
C ILE A 264 23.87 7.30 -12.39
N THR A 265 23.91 8.60 -12.69
CA THR A 265 22.84 9.54 -12.32
C THR A 265 21.78 9.57 -13.42
N LEU A 266 20.57 9.13 -13.08
CA LEU A 266 19.39 9.11 -13.94
C LEU A 266 18.39 10.16 -13.44
N ARG A 267 17.84 10.93 -14.36
CA ARG A 267 16.71 11.83 -14.10
C ARG A 267 15.48 11.28 -14.79
N HIS A 268 14.35 11.29 -14.09
CA HIS A 268 13.10 10.79 -14.65
C HIS A 268 11.89 11.66 -14.33
N ALA A 269 10.94 11.69 -15.25
CA ALA A 269 9.66 12.37 -15.11
C ALA A 269 8.57 11.57 -15.83
N ASP A 270 7.35 11.59 -15.31
CA ASP A 270 6.21 10.97 -15.98
C ASP A 270 5.58 11.96 -16.97
N SER A 271 5.26 11.48 -18.17
CA SER A 271 4.56 12.24 -19.21
C SER A 271 3.35 11.45 -19.72
N PRO A 272 2.38 12.09 -20.41
CA PRO A 272 1.31 11.39 -21.11
C PRO A 272 1.80 10.38 -22.16
N ARG A 273 3.09 10.44 -22.55
CA ARG A 273 3.69 9.55 -23.54
C ARG A 273 4.37 8.32 -22.97
N GLY A 274 4.59 8.31 -21.65
CA GLY A 274 5.41 7.35 -20.93
C GLY A 274 6.35 8.02 -19.94
N ARG A 275 7.11 7.20 -19.20
CA ARG A 275 8.14 7.70 -18.28
C ARG A 275 9.40 8.08 -19.05
N LEU A 276 9.78 9.33 -18.93
CA LEU A 276 10.99 9.90 -19.52
C LEU A 276 12.18 9.63 -18.61
N TRP A 277 13.30 9.23 -19.19
CA TRP A 277 14.58 8.99 -18.53
C TRP A 277 15.67 9.75 -19.30
N THR A 278 16.53 10.49 -18.60
CA THR A 278 17.68 11.20 -19.18
C THR A 278 18.90 11.03 -18.29
N SER A 279 20.08 10.98 -18.90
CA SER A 279 21.36 10.92 -18.20
C SER A 279 22.46 11.58 -19.03
N ALA A 280 23.47 12.13 -18.37
CA ALA A 280 24.70 12.54 -19.03
C ALA A 280 25.46 11.35 -19.65
N ALA A 281 25.17 10.12 -19.18
CA ALA A 281 25.76 8.88 -19.70
C ALA A 281 25.10 8.38 -21.01
N PHE A 282 24.14 9.12 -21.60
CA PHE A 282 23.38 8.70 -22.79
C PHE A 282 23.83 9.40 -24.08
N PRO A 283 24.22 8.67 -25.15
CA PRO A 283 24.62 7.27 -25.17
C PRO A 283 25.97 7.08 -24.47
N PRO A 284 26.30 5.85 -24.04
CA PRO A 284 27.60 5.55 -23.47
C PRO A 284 28.70 5.69 -24.52
N GLN A 285 29.84 6.27 -24.13
CA GLN A 285 31.00 6.46 -25.00
C GLN A 285 32.02 5.32 -24.87
N ASP A 286 31.96 4.58 -23.77
CA ASP A 286 32.89 3.51 -23.41
C ASP A 286 32.15 2.29 -22.84
N ALA A 287 32.85 1.14 -22.83
CA ALA A 287 32.28 -0.13 -22.40
C ALA A 287 31.98 -0.20 -20.90
N GLU A 288 32.72 0.55 -20.06
CA GLU A 288 32.51 0.57 -18.61
C GLU A 288 31.20 1.29 -18.27
N THR A 289 30.97 2.46 -18.88
CA THR A 289 29.71 3.20 -18.78
C THR A 289 28.53 2.39 -19.32
N ALA A 290 28.70 1.68 -20.44
CA ALA A 290 27.67 0.80 -20.98
C ALA A 290 27.30 -0.33 -20.02
N ARG A 291 28.30 -0.97 -19.38
CA ARG A 291 28.08 -2.01 -18.36
C ARG A 291 27.45 -1.45 -17.10
N ALA A 292 27.91 -0.30 -16.61
CA ALA A 292 27.34 0.35 -15.44
C ALA A 292 25.87 0.71 -15.66
N LEU A 293 25.54 1.16 -16.87
CA LEU A 293 24.18 1.45 -17.30
C LEU A 293 23.32 0.18 -17.43
N TYR A 294 23.85 -0.90 -18.00
CA TYR A 294 23.16 -2.20 -18.03
C TYR A 294 22.73 -2.64 -16.64
N GLU A 295 23.67 -2.62 -15.70
CA GLU A 295 23.46 -3.02 -14.31
C GLU A 295 22.47 -2.10 -13.60
N ALA A 296 22.60 -0.79 -13.80
CA ALA A 296 21.65 0.19 -13.26
C ALA A 296 20.24 -0.05 -13.80
N TRP A 297 20.11 -0.33 -15.11
CA TRP A 297 18.83 -0.62 -15.73
C TRP A 297 18.26 -1.96 -15.26
N ARG A 298 19.09 -2.98 -15.06
CA ARG A 298 18.68 -4.27 -14.49
C ARG A 298 18.16 -4.12 -13.07
N LEU A 299 18.79 -3.28 -12.25
CA LEU A 299 18.31 -2.98 -10.88
C LEU A 299 16.99 -2.20 -10.87
N LEU A 300 16.76 -1.35 -11.89
CA LEU A 300 15.51 -0.62 -12.11
C LEU A 300 14.39 -1.53 -12.66
N ALA A 301 14.74 -2.40 -13.60
CA ALA A 301 13.86 -3.34 -14.28
C ALA A 301 13.62 -4.61 -13.47
N ALA A 302 14.37 -4.82 -12.38
CA ALA A 302 14.09 -5.85 -11.40
C ALA A 302 12.71 -5.59 -10.80
N ALA A 303 11.68 -6.12 -11.46
CA ALA A 303 10.62 -6.77 -10.73
C ALA A 303 11.28 -7.60 -9.63
N PRO A 304 10.77 -7.59 -8.38
CA PRO A 304 11.35 -8.38 -7.30
C PRO A 304 11.72 -9.74 -7.86
N ALA A 305 13.01 -10.12 -7.74
CA ALA A 305 13.59 -11.29 -8.38
C ALA A 305 12.56 -12.43 -8.37
N PRO A 306 12.29 -13.09 -9.52
CA PRO A 306 11.21 -14.05 -9.64
C PRO A 306 11.28 -14.96 -8.43
N ALA A 307 10.32 -14.75 -7.56
CA ALA A 307 10.32 -15.36 -6.27
C ALA A 307 10.02 -16.82 -6.57
N TYR A 308 11.04 -17.67 -6.42
CA TYR A 308 10.94 -19.08 -6.77
C TYR A 308 9.61 -19.64 -6.21
N PRO A 309 8.91 -20.51 -6.96
CA PRO A 309 7.61 -21.01 -6.54
C PRO A 309 7.75 -21.57 -5.13
N ALA A 310 7.02 -20.98 -4.18
CA ALA A 310 7.17 -21.33 -2.78
C ALA A 310 6.72 -22.79 -2.59
N PRO A 311 7.57 -23.70 -2.08
CA PRO A 311 7.11 -25.04 -1.74
C PRO A 311 6.16 -24.97 -0.54
N SER A 312 5.38 -26.03 -0.33
CA SER A 312 4.62 -26.18 0.92
C SER A 312 5.60 -26.15 2.10
N HIS A 313 5.34 -25.27 3.07
CA HIS A 313 6.30 -24.97 4.13
C HIS A 313 5.60 -24.51 5.41
N LYS A 314 6.18 -24.85 6.56
CA LYS A 314 5.75 -24.37 7.87
C LYS A 314 6.78 -23.38 8.38
N PHE A 315 6.35 -22.16 8.65
CA PHE A 315 7.21 -21.12 9.18
C PHE A 315 7.21 -21.16 10.71
N ASP A 316 8.40 -21.06 11.29
CA ASP A 316 8.56 -20.95 12.74
C ASP A 316 8.11 -19.59 13.26
N VAL A 317 7.61 -19.58 14.50
CA VAL A 317 7.18 -18.37 15.18
C VAL A 317 8.40 -17.58 15.66
N ALA A 318 8.56 -16.36 15.15
CA ALA A 318 9.60 -15.43 15.56
C ALA A 318 9.13 -14.53 16.71
N SER A 319 10.01 -14.25 17.66
CA SER A 319 9.66 -13.52 18.89
C SER A 319 9.46 -12.01 18.71
N ALA A 320 9.70 -11.44 17.51
CA ALA A 320 9.48 -10.02 17.25
C ALA A 320 9.26 -9.73 15.76
N VAL A 321 8.05 -9.32 15.38
CA VAL A 321 7.74 -8.76 14.05
C VAL A 321 7.65 -7.23 14.17
N ALA A 322 8.69 -6.53 13.71
CA ALA A 322 8.80 -5.07 13.84
C ALA A 322 7.96 -4.26 12.82
N ASP A 323 7.38 -4.90 11.81
CA ASP A 323 6.80 -4.23 10.63
C ASP A 323 5.29 -3.96 10.71
N ALA A 324 4.62 -4.38 11.78
CA ALA A 324 3.16 -4.30 11.85
C ALA A 324 2.70 -2.89 12.26
N LYS A 325 2.19 -2.09 11.31
CA LYS A 325 1.85 -0.65 11.53
C LYS A 325 0.36 -0.40 11.82
N PRO A 326 -0.01 0.51 12.76
CA PRO A 326 -1.38 0.95 13.04
C PRO A 326 -2.16 1.40 11.82
N ALA A 327 -3.45 1.04 11.80
CA ALA A 327 -4.41 1.51 10.81
C ALA A 327 -4.57 3.04 10.91
N TYR A 328 -3.85 3.76 10.05
CA TYR A 328 -3.72 5.22 10.06
C TYR A 328 -5.00 5.96 9.65
N TRP A 329 -5.93 5.31 8.94
CA TRP A 329 -7.16 5.94 8.44
C TRP A 329 -8.12 6.37 9.56
N ILE A 330 -8.14 5.67 10.69
CA ILE A 330 -8.99 6.03 11.83
C ILE A 330 -8.46 7.30 12.54
N ALA A 331 -7.15 7.57 12.49
CA ALA A 331 -6.59 8.82 13.00
C ALA A 331 -7.11 10.02 12.21
N TRP A 332 -7.27 9.88 10.88
CA TRP A 332 -7.89 10.91 10.03
C TRP A 332 -9.37 11.11 10.35
N LEU A 333 -10.11 10.03 10.63
CA LEU A 333 -11.51 10.11 11.07
C LEU A 333 -11.64 10.88 12.40
N LEU A 334 -10.77 10.59 13.37
CA LEU A 334 -10.73 11.28 14.66
C LEU A 334 -10.40 12.78 14.49
N LEU A 335 -9.44 13.11 13.63
CA LEU A 335 -9.10 14.49 13.31
C LEU A 335 -10.31 15.25 12.73
N ALA A 336 -11.01 14.66 11.77
CA ALA A 336 -12.18 15.25 11.15
C ALA A 336 -13.31 15.49 12.16
N LEU A 337 -13.60 14.50 13.03
CA LEU A 337 -14.61 14.63 14.08
C LEU A 337 -14.24 15.69 15.12
N PHE A 338 -12.96 15.83 15.46
CA PHE A 338 -12.48 16.86 16.38
C PHE A 338 -12.60 18.28 15.80
N LEU A 339 -12.27 18.45 14.51
CA LEU A 339 -12.47 19.73 13.81
C LEU A 339 -13.95 20.12 13.76
N LEU A 340 -14.83 19.14 13.55
CA LEU A 340 -16.28 19.34 13.48
C LEU A 340 -16.88 19.68 14.86
N GLU A 341 -16.38 19.07 15.94
CA GLU A 341 -16.74 19.46 17.31
C GLU A 341 -16.34 20.91 17.58
N ARG A 342 -15.10 21.30 17.19
CA ARG A 342 -14.56 22.63 17.46
C ARG A 342 -15.30 23.73 16.69
N SER A 343 -15.68 23.47 15.44
CA SER A 343 -16.44 24.42 14.60
C SER A 343 -17.87 24.63 15.11
N LEU A 344 -18.56 23.55 15.50
CA LEU A 344 -19.89 23.65 16.11
C LEU A 344 -19.87 24.38 17.45
N THR A 345 -18.81 24.16 18.25
CA THR A 345 -18.65 24.84 19.55
C THR A 345 -18.35 26.32 19.37
N HIS A 346 -17.58 26.70 18.35
CA HIS A 346 -17.36 28.10 17.99
C HIS A 346 -18.66 28.77 17.50
N ALA A 347 -19.39 28.12 16.60
CA ALA A 347 -20.65 28.64 16.06
C ALA A 347 -21.72 28.85 17.15
N ARG A 348 -21.65 28.11 18.26
CA ARG A 348 -22.54 28.29 19.42
C ARG A 348 -22.20 29.52 20.26
N ARG A 349 -20.94 29.97 20.27
CA ARG A 349 -20.46 31.11 21.07
C ARG A 349 -20.64 32.45 20.36
N SER A 350 -20.63 32.46 19.03
CA SER A 350 -21.12 33.54 18.17
C SER A 350 -22.65 33.54 18.13
#